data_AF-A0A434FGV8-F1
#
_entry.id   AF-A0A434FGV8-F1
#
_cell.length_a   1.000
_cell.length_b   1.000
_cell.length_c   1.000
_cell.angle_alpha   90.00
_cell.angle_beta   90.00
_cell.angle_gamma   90.00
#
_symmetry.space_group_name_H-M   'P 1'
#
loop_
_entity.id
_entity.type
_entity.pdbx_description
1 polymer ?
#
loop_
_entity_poly.entity_id
_entity_poly.type
_entity_poly.pdbx_seq_one_letter_code
_entity_poly.pdbx_strand_id
1 'polypeptide(L)'
;MSVGAYSERPAAKSGEKDGFSVPWSRPRPKPRRAVSARLVSAITILVLLAAWTVAASLQLVSPVFLPSPAAVWAKFVVVARDGFVDATLLQHTLASLWRVFAALIAAILVGVPVGLAIGISRIGRGVFDPLLEF
;
A
#
# COMPACT_ATOMS: atom_id res chain seq x y z
N MET A 1 -15.31 -31.62 65.83
CA MET A 1 -16.50 -31.57 64.95
C MET A 1 -17.09 -30.17 65.02
N SER A 2 -17.61 -29.71 63.88
CA SER A 2 -18.40 -28.50 63.63
C SER A 2 -17.66 -27.19 63.31
N VAL A 3 -17.93 -26.78 62.07
CA VAL A 3 -17.70 -25.48 61.43
C VAL A 3 -18.79 -24.48 61.90
N GLY A 4 -18.47 -23.18 61.88
CA GLY A 4 -19.39 -22.04 62.05
C GLY A 4 -18.74 -20.97 62.94
N ALA A 5 -18.63 -19.69 62.63
CA ALA A 5 -19.52 -18.86 61.84
C ALA A 5 -18.78 -17.62 61.28
N TYR A 6 -19.40 -17.05 60.25
CA TYR A 6 -19.02 -15.87 59.50
C TYR A 6 -19.67 -14.63 60.15
N SER A 7 -18.89 -13.71 60.73
CA SER A 7 -19.27 -12.33 61.10
C SER A 7 -18.01 -11.66 61.66
N GLU A 8 -17.40 -10.62 61.10
CA GLU A 8 -17.95 -9.43 60.46
C GLU A 8 -16.91 -8.83 59.50
N ARG A 9 -17.34 -8.39 58.31
CA ARG A 9 -16.57 -7.40 57.54
C ARG A 9 -16.91 -6.02 58.12
N PRO A 10 -15.95 -5.21 58.55
CA PRO A 10 -16.24 -3.82 58.84
C PRO A 10 -16.68 -3.14 57.53
N ALA A 11 -17.85 -2.51 57.57
CA ALA A 11 -18.41 -1.74 56.47
C ALA A 11 -17.36 -0.73 55.98
N ALA A 12 -16.87 -0.91 54.76
CA ALA A 12 -16.10 0.10 54.06
C ALA A 12 -17.00 1.33 53.92
N LYS A 13 -16.77 2.34 54.76
CA LYS A 13 -17.48 3.61 54.69
C LYS A 13 -17.25 4.20 53.30
N SER A 14 -18.31 4.19 52.50
CA SER A 14 -18.47 4.85 51.21
C SER A 14 -18.54 6.38 51.40
N GLY A 15 -17.43 6.97 51.85
CA GLY A 15 -17.36 8.38 52.23
C GLY A 15 -16.20 9.15 51.62
N GLU A 16 -15.33 8.51 50.83
CA GLU A 16 -14.24 9.22 50.17
C GLU A 16 -14.78 9.85 48.88
N LYS A 17 -15.22 11.11 49.02
CA LYS A 17 -15.32 12.03 47.89
C LYS A 17 -13.90 12.30 47.43
N ASP A 18 -13.34 11.38 46.63
CA ASP A 18 -12.06 11.58 45.98
C ASP A 18 -12.15 12.86 45.14
N GLY A 19 -11.59 13.92 45.71
CA GLY A 19 -11.56 15.29 45.23
C GLY A 19 -10.65 15.48 44.02
N PHE A 20 -10.76 14.59 43.04
CA PHE A 20 -10.08 14.70 41.75
C PHE A 20 -11.10 14.82 40.63
N SER A 21 -11.94 15.87 40.70
CA SER A 21 -12.73 16.31 39.55
C SER A 21 -11.78 16.89 38.50
N VAL A 22 -11.35 16.06 37.54
CA VAL A 22 -10.49 16.49 36.45
C VAL A 22 -11.23 17.58 35.65
N PRO A 23 -10.73 18.82 35.56
CA PRO A 23 -11.48 19.94 34.95
C PRO A 23 -11.69 19.78 33.43
N TRP A 24 -11.00 18.82 32.81
CA TRP A 24 -10.85 18.72 31.36
C TRP A 24 -11.56 17.50 30.78
N SER A 25 -12.74 17.14 31.30
CA SER A 25 -13.63 16.19 30.63
C SER A 25 -14.11 16.81 29.30
N ARG A 26 -13.27 16.72 28.26
CA ARG A 26 -13.65 17.13 26.90
C ARG A 26 -14.91 16.34 26.54
N PRO A 27 -16.01 16.99 26.13
CA PRO A 27 -17.21 16.26 25.73
C PRO A 27 -16.83 15.27 24.63
N ARG A 28 -17.05 13.96 24.86
CA ARG A 28 -16.88 12.95 23.82
C ARG A 28 -17.77 13.37 22.65
N PRO A 29 -17.22 13.59 21.44
CA PRO A 29 -18.04 13.97 20.31
C PRO A 29 -19.09 12.86 20.11
N LYS A 30 -20.37 13.25 20.08
CA LYS A 30 -21.47 12.33 19.77
C LYS A 30 -21.14 11.64 18.44
N PRO A 31 -21.33 10.32 18.29
CA PRO A 31 -21.17 9.67 17.00
C PRO A 31 -22.18 10.31 16.04
N ARG A 32 -21.72 11.26 15.23
CA ARG A 32 -22.46 11.74 14.06
C ARG A 32 -22.75 10.49 13.25
N ARG A 33 -23.99 10.31 12.79
CA ARG A 33 -24.37 9.22 11.87
C ARG A 33 -23.31 9.16 10.77
N ALA A 34 -22.39 8.20 10.91
CA ALA A 34 -21.25 8.09 10.03
C ALA A 34 -21.82 7.52 8.75
N VAL A 35 -22.07 8.39 7.76
CA VAL A 35 -22.27 7.96 6.38
C VAL A 35 -21.09 7.04 6.08
N SER A 36 -21.37 5.79 5.69
CA SER A 36 -20.30 4.80 5.61
C SER A 36 -19.23 5.34 4.65
N ALA A 37 -17.99 5.46 5.13
CA ALA A 37 -16.90 6.04 4.33
C ALA A 37 -16.74 5.29 2.99
N ARG A 38 -17.03 3.99 2.99
CA ARG A 38 -17.06 3.14 1.79
C ARG A 38 -18.12 3.58 0.78
N LEU A 39 -19.32 3.94 1.24
CA LEU A 39 -20.40 4.43 0.37
C LEU A 39 -20.05 5.80 -0.21
N VAL A 40 -19.47 6.69 0.59
CA VAL A 40 -18.99 8.00 0.09
C VAL A 40 -17.91 7.79 -0.98
N SER A 41 -16.89 6.97 -0.70
CA SER A 41 -15.85 6.65 -1.69
C SER A 41 -16.40 6.01 -2.96
N ALA A 42 -17.33 5.06 -2.84
CA ALA A 42 -17.96 4.41 -3.99
C ALA A 42 -18.76 5.42 -4.85
N ILE A 43 -19.54 6.30 -4.22
CA ILE A 43 -20.29 7.35 -4.93
C ILE A 43 -19.34 8.33 -5.60
N THR A 44 -18.25 8.74 -4.94
CA THR A 44 -17.25 9.63 -5.53
C THR A 44 -16.61 9.00 -6.77
N ILE A 45 -16.21 7.73 -6.70
CA ILE A 45 -15.67 7.00 -7.85
C ILE A 45 -16.68 6.94 -9.00
N LEU A 46 -17.94 6.60 -8.70
CA LEU A 46 -19.01 6.53 -9.71
C LEU A 46 -19.27 7.89 -10.36
N VAL A 47 -19.28 8.98 -9.60
CA VAL A 47 -19.46 10.34 -10.13
C VAL A 47 -18.29 10.73 -11.04
N LEU A 48 -17.05 10.41 -10.65
CA LEU A 48 -15.88 10.68 -11.48
C LEU A 48 -15.90 9.86 -12.79
N LEU A 49 -16.25 8.57 -12.71
CA LEU A 49 -16.41 7.73 -13.89
C LEU A 49 -17.53 8.25 -14.79
N ALA A 50 -18.67 8.64 -14.22
CA ALA A 50 -19.78 9.22 -14.98
C ALA A 50 -19.35 10.52 -15.68
N ALA A 51 -18.71 11.44 -14.95
CA ALA A 51 -18.19 12.68 -15.51
C ALA A 51 -17.18 12.42 -16.65
N TRP A 52 -16.30 11.45 -16.47
CA TRP A 52 -15.36 11.02 -17.52
C TRP A 52 -16.08 10.44 -18.74
N THR A 53 -17.05 9.54 -18.54
CA THR A 53 -17.83 8.96 -19.65
C THR A 53 -18.59 10.02 -20.43
N VAL A 54 -19.23 10.97 -19.75
CA VAL A 54 -19.97 12.07 -20.39
C VAL A 54 -19.01 13.00 -21.14
N ALA A 55 -17.87 13.35 -20.53
CA ALA A 55 -16.87 14.19 -21.18
C ALA A 55 -16.30 13.53 -22.46
N ALA A 56 -16.05 12.22 -22.41
CA ALA A 56 -15.58 11.45 -23.55
C ALA A 56 -16.67 11.25 -24.62
N SER A 57 -17.93 11.04 -24.24
CA SER A 57 -19.04 10.83 -25.19
C SER A 57 -19.48 12.13 -25.88
N LEU A 58 -19.41 13.26 -25.18
CA LEU A 58 -19.71 14.58 -25.75
C LEU A 58 -18.58 15.12 -26.64
N GLN A 59 -17.47 14.38 -26.78
CA GLN A 59 -16.36 14.72 -27.66
C GLN A 59 -15.80 16.14 -27.41
N LEU A 60 -15.93 16.61 -26.16
CA LEU A 60 -15.47 17.93 -25.70
C LEU A 60 -13.95 18.08 -25.81
N VAL A 61 -13.25 16.95 -25.88
CA VAL A 61 -11.81 16.84 -26.12
C VAL A 61 -11.62 15.81 -27.22
N SER A 62 -10.69 16.06 -28.14
CA SER A 62 -10.42 15.13 -29.25
C SER A 62 -10.23 13.69 -28.73
N PRO A 63 -10.88 12.69 -29.32
CA PRO A 63 -10.85 11.29 -28.86
C PRO A 63 -9.45 10.65 -28.88
N VAL A 64 -8.46 11.34 -29.45
CA VAL A 64 -7.03 10.99 -29.33
C VAL A 64 -6.51 11.21 -27.90
N PHE A 65 -7.01 12.21 -27.18
CA PHE A 65 -6.56 12.56 -25.83
C PHE A 65 -7.48 12.02 -24.72
N LEU A 66 -8.76 11.75 -25.01
CA LEU A 66 -9.74 11.34 -24.00
C LEU A 66 -10.69 10.26 -24.55
N PRO A 67 -10.17 9.04 -24.83
CA PRO A 67 -11.00 7.93 -25.29
C PRO A 67 -12.03 7.53 -24.23
N SER A 68 -13.19 7.05 -24.67
CA SER A 68 -14.21 6.56 -23.75
C SER A 68 -13.71 5.35 -22.94
N PRO A 69 -14.15 5.15 -21.69
CA PRO A 69 -13.72 4.01 -20.88
C PRO A 69 -13.96 2.65 -21.53
N ALA A 70 -15.05 2.53 -22.31
CA ALA A 70 -15.33 1.34 -23.10
C ALA A 70 -14.32 1.11 -24.23
N ALA A 71 -13.85 2.18 -24.87
CA ALA A 71 -12.81 2.10 -25.90
C ALA A 71 -11.45 1.71 -25.29
N VAL A 72 -11.13 2.21 -24.09
CA VAL A 72 -9.93 1.78 -23.34
C VAL A 72 -10.01 0.30 -23.00
N TRP A 73 -11.16 -0.17 -22.49
CA TRP A 73 -11.36 -1.58 -22.17
C TRP A 73 -11.29 -2.48 -23.41
N ALA A 74 -11.95 -2.09 -24.50
CA ALA A 74 -11.90 -2.84 -25.75
C ALA A 74 -10.46 -2.93 -26.29
N LYS A 75 -9.71 -1.82 -26.27
CA LYS A 75 -8.30 -1.81 -26.67
C LYS A 75 -7.44 -2.66 -25.73
N PHE A 76 -7.67 -2.62 -24.42
CA PHE A 76 -6.98 -3.49 -23.47
C PHE A 76 -7.20 -4.97 -23.80
N VAL A 77 -8.44 -5.40 -24.06
CA VAL A 77 -8.77 -6.79 -24.42
C VAL A 77 -8.11 -7.21 -25.73
N VAL A 78 -8.14 -6.35 -26.75
CA VAL A 78 -7.52 -6.62 -28.06
C VAL A 78 -5.99 -6.74 -27.91
N VAL A 79 -5.34 -5.78 -27.24
CA VAL A 79 -3.89 -5.81 -27.04
C VAL A 79 -3.47 -7.02 -26.17
N ALA A 80 -4.31 -7.40 -25.19
CA ALA A 80 -4.05 -8.54 -24.33
C ALA A 80 -4.19 -9.90 -25.04
N ARG A 81 -5.10 -10.03 -26.01
CA ARG A 81 -5.37 -11.29 -26.73
C ARG A 81 -4.61 -11.41 -28.05
N ASP A 82 -4.72 -10.40 -28.89
CA ASP A 82 -4.28 -10.45 -30.29
C ASP A 82 -2.92 -9.77 -30.49
N GLY A 83 -2.44 -9.03 -29.48
CA GLY A 83 -1.24 -8.22 -29.57
C GLY A 83 -1.46 -6.93 -30.36
N PHE A 84 -0.58 -5.97 -30.15
CA PHE A 84 -0.64 -4.67 -30.82
C PHE A 84 0.78 -4.32 -31.26
N VAL A 85 0.98 -4.21 -32.57
CA VAL A 85 2.30 -3.98 -33.19
C VAL A 85 3.24 -5.18 -32.98
N ASP A 86 2.92 -6.30 -33.64
CA ASP A 86 3.77 -7.50 -33.79
C ASP A 86 4.18 -8.26 -32.51
N ALA A 87 3.67 -7.87 -31.34
CA ALA A 87 3.83 -8.63 -30.11
C ALA A 87 2.65 -8.44 -29.13
N THR A 88 2.41 -9.47 -28.33
CA THR A 88 1.44 -9.46 -27.23
C THR A 88 1.94 -8.58 -26.08
N LEU A 89 1.03 -7.98 -25.30
CA LEU A 89 1.39 -7.28 -24.04
C LEU A 89 2.27 -8.14 -23.13
N LEU A 90 1.99 -9.44 -23.10
CA LEU A 90 2.76 -10.41 -22.33
C LEU A 90 4.19 -10.52 -22.84
N GLN A 91 4.42 -10.56 -24.15
CA GLN A 91 5.77 -10.61 -24.73
C GLN A 91 6.59 -9.35 -24.40
N HIS A 92 6.01 -8.16 -24.47
CA HIS A 92 6.72 -6.94 -24.08
C HIS A 92 7.02 -6.90 -22.58
N THR A 93 6.06 -7.32 -21.76
CA THR A 93 6.24 -7.36 -20.30
C THR A 93 7.31 -8.38 -19.94
N LEU A 94 7.27 -9.58 -20.53
CA LEU A 94 8.26 -10.64 -20.35
C LEU A 94 9.64 -10.21 -20.84
N ALA A 95 9.76 -9.53 -21.98
CA ALA A 95 11.04 -9.03 -22.46
C ALA A 95 11.69 -8.03 -21.48
N SER A 96 10.88 -7.10 -20.95
CA SER A 96 11.35 -6.16 -19.93
C SER A 96 11.77 -6.88 -18.64
N LEU A 97 10.94 -7.82 -18.16
CA LEU A 97 11.21 -8.60 -16.97
C LEU A 97 12.48 -9.45 -17.14
N TRP A 98 12.60 -10.14 -18.26
CA TRP A 98 13.74 -10.99 -18.59
C TRP A 98 15.04 -10.21 -18.49
N ARG A 99 15.08 -9.00 -19.04
CA ARG A 99 16.27 -8.13 -18.97
C ARG A 99 16.65 -7.79 -17.53
N VAL A 100 15.68 -7.45 -16.68
CA VAL A 100 15.92 -7.14 -15.25
C VAL A 100 16.43 -8.36 -14.49
N PHE A 101 15.79 -9.52 -14.69
CA PHE A 101 16.21 -10.76 -14.03
C PHE A 101 17.58 -11.23 -14.51
N ALA A 102 17.87 -11.13 -15.82
CA ALA A 102 19.19 -11.46 -16.37
C ALA A 102 20.28 -10.56 -15.77
N ALA A 103 20.03 -9.25 -15.68
CA ALA A 103 20.95 -8.31 -15.04
C ALA A 103 21.14 -8.61 -13.55
N LEU A 104 20.07 -8.96 -12.83
CA LEU A 104 20.14 -9.33 -11.41
C LEU A 104 21.00 -10.59 -11.22
N ILE A 105 20.79 -11.63 -12.03
CA ILE A 105 21.58 -12.86 -11.94
C ILE A 105 23.06 -12.57 -12.22
N ALA A 106 23.36 -11.80 -13.26
CA ALA A 106 24.73 -11.38 -13.56
C ALA A 106 25.35 -10.58 -12.40
N ALA A 107 24.59 -9.65 -11.82
CA ALA A 107 25.02 -8.86 -10.68
C ALA A 107 25.27 -9.71 -9.43
N ILE A 108 24.46 -10.75 -9.18
CA ILE A 108 24.68 -11.67 -8.06
C ILE A 108 25.96 -12.49 -8.31
N LEU A 109 26.12 -13.03 -9.51
CA LEU A 109 27.27 -13.86 -9.87
C LEU A 109 28.60 -13.11 -9.80
N VAL A 110 28.60 -11.79 -10.03
CA VAL A 110 29.81 -10.96 -9.94
C VAL A 110 29.93 -10.29 -8.57
N GLY A 111 28.86 -9.65 -8.12
CA GLY A 111 28.83 -8.85 -6.90
C GLY A 111 29.00 -9.67 -5.63
N VAL A 112 28.44 -10.88 -5.56
CA VAL A 112 28.60 -11.72 -4.36
C VAL A 112 30.04 -12.20 -4.20
N PRO A 113 30.70 -12.78 -5.21
CA PRO A 113 32.12 -13.14 -5.08
C PRO A 113 33.03 -11.94 -4.79
N VAL A 114 32.80 -10.80 -5.45
CA VAL A 114 33.58 -9.57 -5.20
C VAL A 114 33.39 -9.08 -3.77
N GLY A 115 32.13 -8.96 -3.31
CA GLY A 115 31.82 -8.55 -1.94
C GLY A 115 32.40 -9.51 -0.90
N LEU A 116 32.35 -10.82 -1.16
CA LEU A 116 32.96 -11.82 -0.31
C LEU A 116 34.48 -11.68 -0.27
N ALA A 117 35.13 -11.50 -1.44
CA ALA A 117 36.57 -11.31 -1.53
C ALA A 117 37.06 -10.07 -0.74
N ILE A 118 36.30 -8.98 -0.78
CA ILE A 118 36.55 -7.78 0.05
C ILE A 118 36.33 -8.09 1.54
N GLY A 119 35.30 -8.86 1.89
CA GLY A 119 34.96 -9.18 3.27
C GLY A 119 35.96 -10.09 3.99
N ILE A 120 36.49 -11.11 3.29
CA ILE A 120 37.33 -12.15 3.90
C ILE A 120 38.84 -11.96 3.66
N SER A 121 39.25 -11.20 2.65
CA SER A 121 40.66 -11.08 2.25
C SER A 121 41.17 -9.64 2.33
N ARG A 122 42.37 -9.46 2.91
CA ARG A 122 43.10 -8.17 2.92
C ARG A 122 43.49 -7.73 1.50
N ILE A 123 43.70 -8.68 0.59
CA ILE A 123 44.03 -8.41 -0.82
C ILE A 123 42.80 -7.86 -1.56
N GLY A 124 41.61 -8.41 -1.28
CA GLY A 124 40.36 -7.92 -1.85
C GLY A 124 40.09 -6.47 -1.44
N ARG A 125 40.19 -6.15 -0.16
CA ARG A 125 40.12 -4.76 0.33
C ARG A 125 41.14 -3.84 -0.35
N GLY A 126 42.41 -4.23 -0.37
CA GLY A 126 43.46 -3.37 -0.95
C GLY A 126 43.26 -3.03 -2.44
N VAL A 127 42.58 -3.88 -3.22
CA VAL A 127 42.31 -3.62 -4.64
C VAL A 127 41.05 -2.78 -4.86
N PHE A 128 40.00 -3.01 -4.06
CA PHE A 128 38.70 -2.36 -4.26
C PHE A 128 38.48 -1.10 -3.41
N ASP A 129 39.17 -0.95 -2.28
CA ASP A 129 39.10 0.24 -1.41
C ASP A 129 39.32 1.55 -2.22
N PRO A 130 40.37 1.69 -3.07
CA PRO A 130 40.56 2.91 -3.85
C PRO A 130 39.40 3.23 -4.80
N LEU A 131 38.78 2.21 -5.42
CA LEU A 131 37.67 2.41 -6.35
C LEU A 131 36.35 2.79 -5.65
N LEU A 132 36.23 2.44 -4.36
CA LEU A 132 35.06 2.74 -3.54
C LEU A 132 35.17 4.11 -2.83
N GLU A 133 36.38 4.65 -2.71
CA GLU A 133 36.68 5.92 -2.05
C GLU A 133 36.57 7.17 -2.96
N PHE A 134 36.42 6.99 -4.28
CA PHE A 134 36.14 8.07 -5.24
C PHE A 134 34.64 8.34 -5.39
#